data_AF-A0A448D9M2-F1
#
_entry.id   AF-A0A448D9M2-F1
#
_cell.length_a   1.000
_cell.length_b   1.000
_cell.length_c   1.000
_cell.angle_alpha   90.00
_cell.angle_beta   90.00
_cell.angle_gamma   90.00
#
_symmetry.space_group_name_H-M   'P 1'
#
loop_
_entity.id
_entity.type
_entity.pdbx_description
1 polymer ?
#
loop_
_entity_poly.entity_id
_entity_poly.type
_entity_poly.pdbx_seq_one_letter_code
_entity_poly.pdbx_strand_id
1 'polypeptide(L)'
;MNEIEFEKLHDALRRFKNIHPRWGSILVFLIGRCDGFVETMTLDGEKTNEYLMEKTLELLNSLPEDATDSVITDLIAGEFDGWYMTALGHDDSWDLTKQSYQNWTKSNHISEALISSQPHIPFIQARSYLNCLLGQEYS
;
A
#
# COMPACT_ATOMS: atom_id res chain seq x y z
N MET A 1 -11.10 3.08 -5.98
CA MET A 1 -10.74 2.03 -6.95
C MET A 1 -11.94 1.66 -7.80
N ASN A 2 -11.77 1.61 -9.12
CA ASN A 2 -12.81 1.18 -10.07
C ASN A 2 -12.64 -0.31 -10.48
N GLU A 3 -13.61 -0.83 -11.22
CA GLU A 3 -13.64 -2.24 -11.67
C GLU A 3 -12.43 -2.60 -12.55
N ILE A 4 -12.02 -1.69 -13.44
CA ILE A 4 -10.89 -1.90 -14.37
C ILE A 4 -9.57 -2.03 -13.62
N GLU A 5 -9.35 -1.21 -12.59
CA GLU A 5 -8.16 -1.27 -11.73
C GLU A 5 -8.08 -2.58 -10.96
N PHE A 6 -9.23 -3.05 -10.46
CA PHE A 6 -9.32 -4.32 -9.76
C PHE A 6 -9.00 -5.51 -10.68
N GLU A 7 -9.52 -5.50 -11.91
CA GLU A 7 -9.23 -6.53 -12.90
C GLU A 7 -7.74 -6.60 -13.26
N LYS A 8 -7.09 -5.44 -13.49
CA LYS A 8 -5.64 -5.37 -13.77
C LYS A 8 -4.81 -5.97 -12.64
N LEU A 9 -5.14 -5.63 -11.39
CA LEU A 9 -4.46 -6.19 -10.22
C LEU A 9 -4.67 -7.70 -10.13
N HIS A 10 -5.89 -8.16 -10.36
CA HIS A 10 -6.22 -9.56 -10.30
C HIS A 10 -5.49 -10.36 -11.37
N ASP A 11 -5.40 -9.84 -12.60
CA ASP A 11 -4.66 -10.48 -13.68
C ASP A 11 -3.14 -10.51 -13.42
N ALA A 12 -2.58 -9.44 -12.86
CA ALA A 12 -1.18 -9.42 -12.44
C ALA A 12 -0.87 -10.49 -11.38
N LEU A 13 -1.82 -10.78 -10.49
CA LEU A 13 -1.67 -11.80 -9.46
C LEU A 13 -1.92 -13.23 -9.99
N ARG A 14 -2.82 -13.41 -10.97
CA ARG A 14 -3.15 -14.73 -11.55
C ARG A 14 -1.97 -15.46 -12.18
N ARG A 15 -0.93 -14.73 -12.60
CA ARG A 15 0.27 -15.32 -13.20
C ARG A 15 1.13 -16.10 -12.20
N PHE A 16 0.99 -15.83 -10.90
CA PHE A 16 1.75 -16.52 -9.87
C PHE A 16 1.11 -17.86 -9.52
N LYS A 17 1.92 -18.93 -9.51
CA LYS A 17 1.40 -20.30 -9.38
C LYS A 17 1.00 -20.69 -7.96
N ASN A 18 1.72 -20.16 -6.96
CA ASN A 18 1.66 -20.63 -5.57
C ASN A 18 1.65 -19.45 -4.58
N ILE A 19 0.65 -18.56 -4.69
CA ILE A 19 0.49 -17.44 -3.78
C ILE A 19 -0.85 -17.51 -3.06
N HIS A 20 -0.92 -16.91 -1.88
CA HIS A 20 -2.13 -16.88 -1.07
C HIS A 20 -3.24 -16.11 -1.80
N PRO A 21 -4.49 -16.61 -1.87
CA PRO A 21 -5.59 -15.96 -2.57
C PRO A 21 -6.01 -14.59 -1.99
N ARG A 22 -5.46 -14.20 -0.84
CA ARG A 22 -5.77 -12.92 -0.16
C ARG A 22 -5.01 -11.74 -0.74
N TRP A 23 -3.95 -11.95 -1.54
CA TRP A 23 -3.11 -10.85 -2.04
C TRP A 23 -3.90 -9.74 -2.73
N GLY A 24 -4.87 -10.10 -3.57
CA GLY A 24 -5.72 -9.10 -4.23
C GLY A 24 -6.42 -8.21 -3.22
N SER A 25 -7.09 -8.79 -2.22
CA SER A 25 -7.79 -8.03 -1.17
C SER A 25 -6.84 -7.22 -0.29
N ILE A 26 -5.65 -7.74 0.01
CA ILE A 26 -4.64 -7.05 0.82
C ILE A 26 -4.17 -5.79 0.10
N LEU A 27 -3.81 -5.90 -1.18
CA LEU A 27 -3.31 -4.76 -1.95
C LEU A 27 -4.40 -3.71 -2.17
N VAL A 28 -5.63 -4.12 -2.47
CA VAL A 28 -6.79 -3.21 -2.53
C VAL A 28 -7.00 -2.49 -1.20
N PHE A 29 -6.91 -3.23 -0.09
CA PHE A 29 -7.06 -2.66 1.23
C PHE A 29 -5.98 -1.61 1.53
N LEU A 30 -4.71 -1.92 1.30
CA LEU A 30 -3.59 -0.99 1.50
C LEU A 30 -3.74 0.28 0.66
N ILE A 31 -4.00 0.13 -0.65
CA ILE A 31 -4.21 1.26 -1.56
C ILE A 31 -5.36 2.13 -1.06
N GLY A 32 -6.50 1.51 -0.69
CA GLY A 32 -7.66 2.22 -0.16
C GLY A 32 -7.40 2.91 1.18
N ARG A 33 -6.40 2.49 1.97
CA ARG A 33 -6.02 3.22 3.18
C ARG A 33 -5.32 4.53 2.88
N CYS A 34 -4.66 4.66 1.74
CA CYS A 34 -3.96 5.88 1.32
C CYS A 34 -4.87 6.90 0.62
N ASP A 35 -6.08 6.50 0.21
CA ASP A 35 -6.96 7.29 -0.65
C ASP A 35 -7.04 8.78 -0.24
N GLY A 36 -6.87 9.70 -1.19
CA GLY A 36 -6.85 11.15 -0.96
C GLY A 36 -5.50 11.76 -0.57
N PHE A 37 -4.45 10.98 -0.36
CA PHE A 37 -3.13 11.48 0.04
C PHE A 37 -2.46 12.31 -1.06
N VAL A 38 -2.29 11.76 -2.26
CA VAL A 38 -1.70 12.43 -3.42
C VAL A 38 -2.52 13.67 -3.80
N GLU A 39 -3.85 13.57 -3.75
CA GLU A 39 -4.75 14.70 -4.00
C GLU A 39 -4.55 15.86 -3.01
N THR A 40 -3.99 15.58 -1.82
CA THR A 40 -3.66 16.61 -0.84
C THR A 40 -2.37 17.34 -1.19
N MET A 41 -1.47 16.70 -1.92
CA MET A 41 -0.12 17.21 -2.18
C MET A 41 0.07 17.75 -3.60
N THR A 42 -0.71 17.27 -4.56
CA THR A 42 -0.65 17.70 -5.97
C THR A 42 -1.88 18.51 -6.35
N LEU A 43 -1.71 19.43 -7.31
CA LEU A 43 -2.79 20.22 -7.91
C LEU A 43 -3.17 19.72 -9.32
N ASP A 44 -2.53 18.66 -9.79
CA ASP A 44 -2.65 18.13 -11.16
C ASP A 44 -3.82 17.16 -11.35
N GLY A 45 -4.53 16.80 -10.27
CA GLY A 45 -5.67 15.90 -10.32
C GLY A 45 -5.29 14.42 -10.41
N GLU A 46 -4.02 14.06 -10.17
CA GLU A 46 -3.62 12.67 -9.96
C GLU A 46 -4.34 12.09 -8.74
N LYS A 47 -4.91 10.89 -8.88
CA LYS A 47 -5.60 10.21 -7.77
C LYS A 47 -4.70 9.21 -7.09
N THR A 48 -4.73 9.18 -5.75
CA THR A 48 -3.89 8.26 -4.96
C THR A 48 -4.07 6.81 -5.39
N ASN A 49 -5.32 6.39 -5.64
CA ASN A 49 -5.59 5.01 -6.04
C ASN A 49 -4.98 4.67 -7.41
N GLU A 50 -5.02 5.60 -8.37
CA GLU A 50 -4.48 5.41 -9.72
C GLU A 50 -2.95 5.33 -9.65
N TYR A 51 -2.32 6.28 -8.95
CA TYR A 51 -0.87 6.33 -8.69
C TYR A 51 -0.36 5.04 -8.02
N LEU A 52 -0.95 4.66 -6.88
CA LEU A 52 -0.50 3.48 -6.15
C LEU A 52 -0.79 2.18 -6.90
N MET A 53 -1.88 2.12 -7.68
CA MET A 53 -2.17 0.94 -8.49
C MET A 53 -1.10 0.73 -9.57
N GLU A 54 -0.73 1.78 -10.30
CA GLU A 54 0.32 1.70 -11.32
C GLU A 54 1.65 1.24 -10.71
N LYS A 55 2.09 1.87 -9.62
CA LYS A 55 3.32 1.51 -8.91
C LYS A 55 3.29 0.08 -8.38
N THR A 56 2.16 -0.33 -7.79
CA THR A 56 1.99 -1.71 -7.29
C THR A 56 2.04 -2.74 -8.43
N LEU A 57 1.44 -2.44 -9.58
CA LEU A 57 1.51 -3.31 -10.75
C LEU A 57 2.93 -3.42 -11.30
N GLU A 58 3.70 -2.33 -11.35
CA GLU A 58 5.11 -2.34 -11.72
C GLU A 58 5.93 -3.26 -10.81
N LEU A 59 5.75 -3.15 -9.48
CA LEU A 59 6.39 -4.02 -8.50
C LEU A 59 6.02 -5.47 -8.76
N LEU A 60 4.73 -5.78 -8.85
CA LEU A 60 4.28 -7.15 -9.10
C LEU A 60 4.87 -7.68 -10.38
N ASN A 61 4.82 -6.94 -11.49
CA ASN A 61 5.31 -7.37 -12.81
C ASN A 61 6.82 -7.62 -12.86
N SER A 62 7.61 -7.01 -11.96
CA SER A 62 9.05 -7.26 -11.86
C SER A 62 9.40 -8.67 -11.37
N LEU A 63 8.46 -9.36 -10.71
CA LEU A 63 8.69 -10.69 -10.14
C LEU A 63 8.57 -11.81 -11.20
N PRO A 64 9.28 -12.93 -11.01
CA PRO A 64 9.05 -14.13 -11.81
C PRO A 64 7.74 -14.84 -11.41
N GLU A 65 7.17 -15.66 -12.29
CA GLU A 65 5.89 -16.37 -12.05
C GLU A 65 5.93 -17.38 -10.89
N ASP A 66 7.12 -17.83 -10.49
CA ASP A 66 7.35 -18.77 -9.39
C ASP A 66 7.62 -18.07 -8.05
N ALA A 67 7.49 -16.74 -7.99
CA ALA A 67 7.58 -15.97 -6.75
C ALA A 67 6.60 -16.52 -5.69
N THR A 68 7.09 -16.59 -4.45
CA THR A 68 6.34 -17.11 -3.30
C THR A 68 5.71 -15.97 -2.50
N ASP A 69 4.80 -16.31 -1.57
CA ASP A 69 4.24 -15.34 -0.62
C ASP A 69 5.31 -14.55 0.12
N SER A 70 6.42 -15.17 0.53
CA SER A 70 7.50 -14.47 1.22
C SER A 70 8.17 -13.44 0.31
N VAL A 71 8.41 -13.77 -0.96
CA VAL A 71 9.02 -12.85 -1.93
C VAL A 71 8.11 -11.65 -2.19
N ILE A 72 6.81 -11.88 -2.37
CA ILE A 72 5.83 -10.80 -2.55
C ILE A 72 5.74 -9.95 -1.27
N THR A 73 5.72 -10.59 -0.10
CA THR A 73 5.68 -9.87 1.18
C THR A 73 6.89 -8.97 1.36
N ASP A 74 8.10 -9.47 1.10
CA ASP A 74 9.32 -8.69 1.23
C ASP A 74 9.34 -7.53 0.23
N LEU A 75 8.91 -7.76 -1.03
CA LEU A 75 8.81 -6.71 -2.03
C LEU A 75 7.82 -5.61 -1.61
N ILE A 76 6.60 -5.98 -1.23
CA ILE A 76 5.56 -5.02 -0.84
C ILE A 76 5.91 -4.32 0.48
N ALA A 77 6.59 -4.99 1.42
CA ALA A 77 7.06 -4.36 2.65
C ALA A 77 8.16 -3.32 2.41
N GLY A 78 9.00 -3.51 1.39
CA GLY A 78 10.10 -2.61 1.07
C GLY A 78 9.74 -1.47 0.13
N GLU A 79 8.90 -1.75 -0.88
CA GLU A 79 8.80 -0.89 -2.07
C GLU A 79 7.40 -0.32 -2.29
N PHE A 80 6.39 -0.69 -1.49
CA PHE A 80 5.07 -0.09 -1.66
C PHE A 80 5.07 1.38 -1.22
N ASP A 81 4.82 2.29 -2.17
CA ASP A 81 4.87 3.75 -1.97
C ASP A 81 3.99 4.26 -0.83
N GLY A 82 2.91 3.56 -0.48
CA GLY A 82 2.08 3.91 0.67
C GLY A 82 2.87 3.95 1.98
N TRP A 83 3.96 3.19 2.12
CA TRP A 83 4.85 3.28 3.29
C TRP A 83 5.68 4.57 3.32
N TYR A 84 5.84 5.25 2.19
CA TYR A 84 6.65 6.45 2.06
C TYR A 84 5.80 7.73 2.14
N MET A 85 4.48 7.59 2.00
CA MET A 85 3.49 8.64 2.21
C MET A 85 3.43 9.04 3.69
N THR A 86 4.04 10.17 4.03
CA THR A 86 4.09 10.71 5.39
C THR A 86 3.13 11.89 5.50
N ALA A 87 2.24 11.85 6.48
CA ALA A 87 1.43 13.01 6.87
C ALA A 87 1.56 13.29 8.37
N LEU A 88 1.78 14.54 8.70
CA LEU A 88 1.90 15.05 10.06
C LEU A 88 0.74 15.99 10.36
N GLY A 89 0.11 15.76 11.51
CA GLY A 89 -0.80 16.69 12.17
C GLY A 89 -0.08 17.39 13.32
N HIS A 90 -0.82 18.24 14.04
CA HIS A 90 -0.24 19.01 15.14
C HIS A 90 0.29 18.13 16.29
N ASP A 91 -0.46 17.08 16.65
CA ASP A 91 -0.18 16.22 17.81
C ASP A 91 0.07 14.74 17.45
N ASP A 92 -0.10 14.36 16.18
CA ASP A 92 -0.02 12.97 15.72
C ASP A 92 0.42 12.87 14.26
N SER A 93 0.95 11.72 13.88
CA SER A 93 1.29 11.36 12.49
C SER A 93 0.34 10.30 11.98
N TRP A 94 -0.03 10.37 10.71
CA TRP A 94 -0.81 9.31 10.10
C TRP A 94 -0.01 7.99 10.05
N ASP A 95 -0.66 6.91 10.43
CA ASP A 95 -0.11 5.55 10.40
C ASP A 95 -1.05 4.67 9.57
N LEU A 96 -0.55 4.23 8.41
CA LEU A 96 -1.28 3.39 7.47
C LEU A 96 -1.76 2.08 8.11
N THR A 97 -1.01 1.52 9.06
CA THR A 97 -1.38 0.25 9.72
C THR A 97 -2.53 0.40 10.69
N LYS A 98 -2.79 1.63 11.19
CA LYS A 98 -3.83 1.91 12.19
C LYS A 98 -5.14 2.37 11.56
N GLN A 99 -5.11 3.38 10.70
CA GLN A 99 -6.32 4.00 10.12
C GLN A 99 -6.12 4.41 8.65
N SER A 100 -7.21 4.58 7.89
CA SER A 100 -7.10 5.20 6.56
C SER A 100 -6.80 6.69 6.69
N TYR A 101 -6.11 7.24 5.69
CA TYR A 101 -5.77 8.65 5.60
C TYR A 101 -7.02 9.52 5.69
N GLN A 102 -8.06 9.23 4.89
CA GLN A 102 -9.34 9.94 4.94
C GLN A 102 -10.02 9.94 6.31
N ASN A 103 -9.85 8.88 7.11
CA ASN A 103 -10.41 8.85 8.45
C ASN A 103 -9.58 9.68 9.43
N TRP A 104 -8.25 9.65 9.28
CA TRP A 104 -7.34 10.45 10.09
C TRP A 104 -7.55 11.96 9.85
N THR A 105 -7.71 12.40 8.61
CA THR A 105 -7.90 13.82 8.25
C THR A 105 -9.24 14.41 8.70
N LYS A 106 -10.23 13.59 9.05
CA LYS A 106 -11.49 14.07 9.66
C LYS A 106 -11.27 14.67 11.05
N SER A 107 -10.25 14.20 11.76
CA SER A 107 -9.97 14.61 13.15
C SER A 107 -8.66 15.38 13.29
N ASN A 108 -7.87 15.48 12.22
CA ASN A 108 -6.54 16.09 12.24
C ASN A 108 -6.41 17.15 11.16
N HIS A 109 -5.84 18.29 11.52
CA HIS A 109 -5.41 19.29 10.54
C HIS A 109 -4.00 18.94 10.06
N ILE A 110 -3.85 18.79 8.75
CA ILE A 110 -2.60 18.40 8.13
C ILE A 110 -1.66 19.60 8.14
N SER A 111 -0.54 19.50 8.85
CA SER A 111 0.52 20.51 8.83
C SER A 111 1.52 20.24 7.72
N GLU A 112 1.77 18.97 7.41
CA GLU A 112 2.74 18.54 6.41
C GLU A 112 2.31 17.20 5.78
N ALA A 113 2.44 17.08 4.46
CA ALA A 113 2.22 15.84 3.72
C ALA A 113 3.25 15.74 2.58
N LEU A 114 4.00 14.63 2.53
CA LEU A 114 5.03 14.41 1.51
C LEU A 114 5.28 12.91 1.25
N ILE A 115 5.74 12.58 0.05
CA ILE A 115 6.30 11.25 -0.26
C ILE A 115 7.78 11.33 0.06
N SER A 116 8.17 10.64 1.13
CA SER A 116 9.49 10.75 1.73
C SER A 116 10.46 9.73 1.14
N SER A 117 11.76 9.92 1.37
CA SER A 117 12.79 8.95 0.98
C SER A 117 12.95 7.79 1.97
N GLN A 118 12.21 7.78 3.08
CA GLN A 118 12.29 6.79 4.14
C GLN A 118 10.88 6.38 4.58
N PRO A 119 10.57 5.09 4.71
CA PRO A 119 9.21 4.69 5.03
C PRO A 119 8.83 5.10 6.47
N HIS A 120 7.59 5.56 6.66
CA HIS A 120 7.06 5.88 8.00
C HIS A 120 6.80 4.62 8.84
N ILE A 121 6.70 3.46 8.20
CA ILE A 121 6.67 2.14 8.83
C ILE A 121 7.95 1.38 8.49
N PRO A 122 8.77 0.96 9.47
CA PRO A 122 9.98 0.18 9.20
C PRO A 122 9.67 -1.14 8.50
N PHE A 123 10.56 -1.59 7.60
CA PHE A 123 10.43 -2.84 6.83
C PHE A 123 9.95 -4.04 7.66
N ILE A 124 10.56 -4.27 8.83
CA ILE A 124 10.21 -5.42 9.70
C ILE A 124 8.75 -5.31 10.19
N GLN A 125 8.27 -4.11 10.49
CA GLN A 125 6.90 -3.87 10.91
C GLN A 125 5.92 -4.00 9.74
N ALA A 126 6.26 -3.45 8.56
CA ALA A 126 5.45 -3.59 7.35
C ALA A 126 5.30 -5.07 6.96
N ARG A 127 6.41 -5.84 6.97
CA ARG A 127 6.42 -7.27 6.71
C ARG A 127 5.57 -8.04 7.72
N SER A 128 5.73 -7.74 9.01
CA SER A 128 4.94 -8.29 10.11
C SER A 128 3.44 -8.03 9.92
N TYR A 129 3.07 -6.81 9.54
CA TYR A 129 1.69 -6.42 9.27
C TYR A 129 1.10 -7.19 8.07
N LEU A 130 1.85 -7.30 6.95
CA LEU A 130 1.43 -8.07 5.78
C LEU A 130 1.22 -9.56 6.11
N ASN A 131 2.14 -10.18 6.86
CA ASN A 131 2.00 -11.57 7.31
C ASN A 131 0.75 -11.77 8.18
N CYS A 132 0.45 -10.81 9.06
CA CYS A 132 -0.78 -10.81 9.84
C CYS A 132 -2.03 -10.77 8.93
N LEU A 133 -2.03 -9.95 7.87
CA LEU A 133 -3.13 -9.88 6.91
C LEU A 133 -3.27 -11.17 6.08
N LEU A 134 -2.16 -11.83 5.77
CA LEU A 134 -2.15 -13.15 5.13
C LEU A 134 -2.72 -14.24 6.05
N GLY A 135 -2.73 -14.01 7.37
CA GLY A 135 -3.08 -15.02 8.37
C GLY A 135 -1.94 -16.02 8.61
N GLN A 136 -0.70 -15.62 8.32
CA GLN A 136 0.49 -16.38 8.66
C GLN A 136 0.90 -15.99 10.08
N GLU A 137 0.71 -16.89 11.04
CA GLU A 137 1.23 -16.71 12.40
C GLU A 137 2.75 -16.85 12.39
N TYR A 138 3.43 -16.04 13.22
CA TYR A 138 4.88 -16.05 13.35
C TYR A 138 5.39 -17.47 13.65
N SER A 139 6.19 -18.03 12.74
CA SER A 139 7.01 -19.23 12.99
C SER A 139 8.36 -18.81 13.56
#